data_AF-A0AAD6VBF4-F1
#
_entry.id   AF-A0AAD6VBF4-F1
#
_cell.length_a   1.000
_cell.length_b   1.000
_cell.length_c   1.000
_cell.angle_alpha   90.00
_cell.angle_beta   90.00
_cell.angle_gamma   90.00
#
_symmetry.space_group_name_H-M   'P 1'
#
loop_
_entity.id
_entity.type
_entity.pdbx_description
1 polymer ?
#
loop_
_entity_poly.entity_id
_entity_poly.type
_entity_poly.pdbx_seq_one_letter_code
_entity_poly.pdbx_strand_id
1 'polypeptide(L)'
;MGSLNADIASRLVPSTLCSCATILVYDLVCTLDQEMLYVWPRPWSTSTALFVFNRYLPFIDTFLSLSAKFSNISPEQCLIRNKAVGWLSVFGILLSEGILMLRTYAIWERKRSVLLFLCSLALVSVTPKNSSCTYQTTAGHFYTYGYGRPDGLGCMLYNASSILIYGYLLVMLSETAIAILTAVKAYRDLRRSRVPWILKLYQDGMLFYAYLLTISIANVLVPLIAPRMFANWLATPQRVLHSVLCTRVLLLILRRRRVATSEVPRTTTSESEGSGMVFSSVIEASSGIDSDFGLTTFDSLSSRREVYTYPVSPGADDEEEPGRLRFNWL
;
A
#
# COMPACT_ATOMS: atom_id res chain seq x y z
N MET A 1 33.21 10.38 22.46
CA MET A 1 32.08 10.55 21.50
C MET A 1 31.57 9.23 20.91
N GLY A 2 32.43 8.28 20.53
CA GLY A 2 31.99 6.98 19.97
C GLY A 2 31.15 6.10 20.90
N SER A 3 31.48 6.01 22.20
CA SER A 3 30.75 5.20 23.18
C SER A 3 29.34 5.73 23.47
N LEU A 4 29.18 7.04 23.66
CA LEU A 4 27.87 7.66 23.90
C LEU A 4 26.91 7.47 22.72
N ASN A 5 27.39 7.63 21.48
CA ASN A 5 26.58 7.41 20.28
C ASN A 5 26.17 5.94 20.13
N ALA A 6 27.05 5.00 20.51
CA ALA A 6 26.72 3.58 20.55
C ALA A 6 25.65 3.25 21.59
N ASP A 7 25.74 3.82 22.79
CA ASP A 7 24.71 3.64 23.81
C ASP A 7 23.36 4.21 23.39
N ILE A 8 23.33 5.40 22.79
CA ILE A 8 22.10 5.99 22.23
C ILE A 8 21.52 5.08 21.14
N ALA A 9 22.33 4.64 20.19
CA ALA A 9 21.90 3.76 19.11
C ALA A 9 21.34 2.43 19.63
N SER A 10 21.97 1.86 20.67
CA SER A 10 21.58 0.58 21.28
C SER A 10 20.19 0.64 21.92
N ARG A 11 19.71 1.82 22.33
CA ARG A 11 18.37 2.02 22.92
C ARG A 11 17.36 2.52 21.91
N LEU A 12 17.77 3.47 21.07
CA LEU A 12 16.88 4.18 20.15
C LEU A 12 16.37 3.28 19.02
N VAL A 13 17.25 2.48 18.41
CA VAL A 13 16.88 1.61 17.29
C VAL A 13 15.88 0.53 17.71
N PRO A 14 16.11 -0.27 18.79
CA PRO A 14 15.12 -1.25 19.24
C PRO A 14 13.80 -0.62 19.68
N SER A 15 13.83 0.53 20.36
CA SER A 15 12.61 1.23 20.76
C SER A 15 11.77 1.67 19.55
N THR A 16 12.44 2.18 18.51
CA THR A 16 11.79 2.55 17.24
C THR A 16 11.15 1.33 16.57
N LEU A 17 11.84 0.18 16.56
CA LEU A 17 11.30 -1.06 16.00
C LEU A 17 10.09 -1.58 16.78
N CYS A 18 10.10 -1.48 18.11
CA CYS A 18 8.94 -1.83 18.94
C CYS A 18 7.74 -0.94 18.63
N SER A 19 7.96 0.37 18.46
CA SER A 19 6.92 1.31 18.03
C SER A 19 6.38 0.96 16.64
N CYS A 20 7.25 0.61 15.69
CA CYS A 20 6.85 0.17 14.35
C CYS A 20 5.98 -1.09 14.39
N ALA A 21 6.38 -2.11 15.16
CA ALA A 21 5.58 -3.32 15.35
C ALA A 21 4.23 -3.02 16.00
N THR A 22 4.21 -2.12 17.00
CA THR A 22 2.97 -1.69 17.66
C THR A 22 2.04 -1.01 16.66
N ILE A 23 2.56 -0.12 15.82
CA ILE A 23 1.78 0.55 14.77
C ILE A 23 1.22 -0.48 13.78
N LEU A 24 2.00 -1.46 13.34
CA LEU A 24 1.54 -2.51 12.43
C LEU A 24 0.38 -3.32 13.03
N VAL A 25 0.54 -3.78 14.27
CA VAL A 25 -0.49 -4.56 14.98
C VAL A 25 -1.73 -3.71 15.22
N TYR A 26 -1.56 -2.46 15.68
CA TYR A 26 -2.66 -1.54 15.91
C TYR A 26 -3.43 -1.27 14.62
N ASP A 27 -2.73 -0.99 13.52
CA ASP A 27 -3.34 -0.74 12.23
C ASP A 27 -4.09 -1.97 11.69
N LEU A 28 -3.56 -3.18 11.93
CA LEU A 28 -4.23 -4.45 11.62
C LEU A 28 -5.53 -4.61 12.38
N VAL A 29 -5.51 -4.46 13.70
CA VAL A 29 -6.70 -4.58 14.53
C VAL A 29 -7.76 -3.55 14.15
N CYS A 30 -7.35 -2.30 13.90
CA CYS A 30 -8.27 -1.21 13.56
C CYS A 30 -8.90 -1.31 12.15
N THR A 31 -8.39 -2.16 11.26
CA THR A 31 -9.00 -2.33 9.92
C THR A 31 -9.41 -3.76 9.61
N LEU A 32 -9.32 -4.67 10.58
CA LEU A 32 -9.64 -6.07 10.39
C LEU A 32 -11.09 -6.27 9.92
N ASP A 33 -12.02 -5.48 10.47
CA ASP A 33 -13.43 -5.44 10.06
C ASP A 33 -13.56 -5.12 8.55
N GLN A 34 -12.83 -4.13 8.08
CA GLN A 34 -12.82 -3.71 6.68
C GLN A 34 -12.16 -4.74 5.77
N GLU A 35 -11.10 -5.40 6.25
CA GLU A 35 -10.42 -6.48 5.52
C GLU A 35 -11.36 -7.67 5.31
N MET A 36 -12.04 -8.11 6.37
CA MET A 36 -13.04 -9.18 6.35
C MET A 36 -14.23 -8.86 5.45
N LEU A 37 -14.61 -7.58 5.34
CA LEU A 37 -15.75 -7.17 4.53
C LEU A 37 -15.40 -6.90 3.07
N TYR A 38 -14.19 -6.42 2.76
CA TYR A 38 -13.86 -5.90 1.42
C TYR A 38 -12.80 -6.70 0.68
N VAL A 39 -11.94 -7.45 1.37
CA VAL A 39 -10.82 -8.17 0.74
C VAL A 39 -11.14 -9.65 0.62
N TRP A 40 -11.40 -10.29 1.76
CA TRP A 40 -11.52 -11.76 1.84
C TRP A 40 -12.74 -12.38 1.13
N PRO A 41 -13.89 -11.71 0.98
CA PRO A 41 -15.03 -12.28 0.24
C PRO A 41 -14.83 -12.30 -1.28
N ARG A 42 -13.77 -11.68 -1.81
CA ARG A 42 -13.54 -11.56 -3.25
C ARG A 42 -12.67 -12.70 -3.76
N PRO A 43 -12.84 -13.13 -5.02
CA PRO A 43 -11.91 -14.07 -5.64
C PRO A 43 -10.50 -13.46 -5.69
N TRP A 44 -9.49 -14.31 -5.59
CA TRP A 44 -8.09 -13.88 -5.65
C TRP A 44 -7.81 -13.17 -6.98
N SER A 45 -7.39 -11.92 -6.87
CA SER A 45 -7.03 -11.04 -7.98
C SER A 45 -5.62 -10.48 -7.77
N THR A 46 -5.05 -9.86 -8.80
CA THR A 46 -3.77 -9.15 -8.68
C THR A 46 -3.80 -8.09 -7.58
N SER A 47 -4.90 -7.36 -7.43
CA SER A 47 -5.06 -6.36 -6.35
C SER A 47 -5.12 -6.99 -4.96
N THR A 48 -5.73 -8.16 -4.83
CA THR A 48 -5.74 -8.94 -3.58
C THR A 48 -4.33 -9.40 -3.23
N ALA A 49 -3.56 -9.90 -4.19
CA ALA A 49 -2.16 -10.24 -3.98
C ALA A 49 -1.31 -9.04 -3.57
N LEU A 50 -1.43 -7.91 -4.28
CA LEU A 50 -0.75 -6.64 -3.94
C LEU A 50 -1.09 -6.19 -2.52
N PHE A 51 -2.37 -6.30 -2.13
CA PHE A 51 -2.83 -5.99 -0.77
C PHE A 51 -2.16 -6.89 0.26
N VAL A 52 -2.22 -8.22 0.09
CA VAL A 52 -1.66 -9.20 1.03
C VAL A 52 -0.15 -8.98 1.20
N PHE A 53 0.60 -8.87 0.10
CA PHE A 53 2.04 -8.65 0.19
C PHE A 53 2.39 -7.31 0.83
N ASN A 54 1.67 -6.23 0.50
CA ASN A 54 1.91 -4.92 1.10
C ASN A 54 1.60 -4.94 2.59
N ARG A 55 0.54 -5.65 2.99
CA ARG A 55 0.03 -5.71 4.36
C ARG A 55 0.88 -6.58 5.28
N TYR A 56 1.26 -7.78 4.84
CA TYR A 56 1.83 -8.79 5.75
C TYR A 56 3.36 -8.89 5.71
N LEU A 57 4.03 -8.51 4.61
CA LEU A 57 5.49 -8.53 4.56
C LEU A 57 6.18 -7.65 5.62
N PRO A 58 5.65 -6.46 5.98
CA PRO A 58 6.22 -5.64 7.04
C PRO A 58 6.20 -6.27 8.43
N PHE A 59 5.33 -7.25 8.67
CA PHE A 59 5.40 -8.00 9.93
C PHE A 59 6.66 -8.87 9.94
N ILE A 60 6.94 -9.54 8.82
CA ILE A 60 8.11 -10.40 8.69
C ILE A 60 9.39 -9.59 8.85
N ASP A 61 9.54 -8.47 8.12
CA ASP A 61 10.75 -7.65 8.20
C ASP A 61 10.96 -7.07 9.61
N THR A 62 9.90 -6.55 10.24
CA THR A 62 9.98 -5.87 11.54
C THR A 62 10.24 -6.86 12.67
N PHE A 63 9.58 -8.02 12.70
CA PHE A 63 9.85 -9.05 13.70
C PHE A 63 11.21 -9.71 13.51
N LEU A 64 11.67 -9.87 12.26
CA LEU A 64 13.01 -10.36 11.98
C LEU A 64 14.08 -9.35 12.45
N SER A 65 13.85 -8.05 12.27
CA SER A 65 14.70 -7.00 12.84
C SER A 65 14.66 -6.96 14.37
N LEU A 66 13.50 -7.07 14.99
CA LEU A 66 13.34 -7.09 16.46
C LEU A 66 14.09 -8.27 17.08
N SER A 67 13.87 -9.47 16.57
CA SER A 67 14.58 -10.66 17.04
C SER A 67 16.10 -10.54 16.87
N ALA A 68 16.59 -9.88 15.81
CA ALA A 68 18.02 -9.57 15.66
C ALA A 68 18.57 -8.64 16.75
N LYS A 69 17.72 -7.81 17.39
CA LYS A 69 18.12 -6.88 18.46
C LYS A 69 18.02 -7.49 19.86
N PHE A 70 17.12 -8.45 20.08
CA PHE A 70 16.86 -9.01 21.41
C PHE A 70 17.42 -10.42 21.63
N SER A 71 17.88 -11.10 20.58
CA SER A 71 18.50 -12.42 20.70
C SER A 71 20.03 -12.34 20.74
N ASN A 72 20.66 -13.31 21.41
CA ASN A 72 22.10 -13.55 21.30
C ASN A 72 22.35 -14.31 20.00
N ILE A 73 22.95 -13.63 19.01
CA ILE A 73 23.13 -14.13 17.64
C ILE A 73 24.58 -13.86 17.24
N SER A 74 25.23 -14.82 16.57
CA SER A 74 26.58 -14.62 16.05
C SER A 74 26.62 -13.52 14.97
N PRO A 75 27.76 -12.83 14.75
CA PRO A 75 27.86 -11.78 13.74
C PRO A 75 27.49 -12.26 12.33
N GLU A 76 27.81 -13.51 11.99
CA GLU A 76 27.46 -14.15 10.72
C GLU A 76 25.95 -14.34 10.55
N GLN A 77 25.29 -14.91 11.57
CA GLN A 77 23.84 -15.07 11.56
C GLN A 77 23.13 -13.71 11.53
N CYS A 78 23.69 -12.70 12.21
CA CYS A 78 23.18 -11.34 12.11
C CYS A 78 23.28 -10.79 10.68
N LEU A 79 24.43 -10.98 10.01
CA LEU A 79 24.63 -10.54 8.64
C LEU A 79 23.60 -11.19 7.70
N ILE A 80 23.41 -12.51 7.77
CA ILE A 80 22.43 -13.24 6.96
C ILE A 80 21.02 -12.69 7.20
N ARG A 81 20.64 -12.49 8.47
CA ARG A 81 19.34 -11.95 8.85
C ARG A 81 19.10 -10.55 8.33
N ASN A 82 20.08 -9.66 8.44
CA ASN A 82 19.97 -8.28 7.94
C ASN A 82 19.99 -8.23 6.40
N LYS A 83 20.70 -9.15 5.73
CA LYS A 83 20.58 -9.31 4.26
C LYS A 83 19.15 -9.68 3.86
N ALA A 84 18.53 -10.63 4.57
CA ALA A 84 17.13 -11.01 4.32
C ALA A 84 16.17 -9.83 4.57
N VAL A 85 16.32 -9.10 5.68
CA VAL A 85 15.54 -7.89 5.96
C VAL A 85 15.73 -6.83 4.88
N GLY A 86 16.96 -6.63 4.40
CA GLY A 86 17.27 -5.69 3.32
C GLY A 86 16.52 -6.03 2.04
N TRP A 87 16.55 -7.29 1.60
CA TRP A 87 15.82 -7.75 0.43
C TRP A 87 14.30 -7.63 0.57
N LEU A 88 13.76 -8.02 1.73
CA LEU A 88 12.34 -7.87 2.03
C LEU A 88 11.91 -6.39 2.01
N SER A 89 12.76 -5.51 2.55
CA SER A 89 12.52 -4.07 2.57
C SER A 89 12.53 -3.48 1.16
N VAL A 90 13.51 -3.85 0.32
CA VAL A 90 13.59 -3.40 -1.09
C VAL A 90 12.37 -3.87 -1.87
N PHE A 91 12.06 -5.17 -1.86
CA PHE A 91 10.87 -5.71 -2.53
C PHE A 91 9.60 -5.00 -2.07
N GLY A 92 9.53 -4.77 -0.76
CA GLY A 92 8.45 -4.06 -0.14
C GLY A 92 8.27 -2.62 -0.63
N ILE A 93 9.34 -1.83 -0.63
CA ILE A 93 9.32 -0.44 -1.09
C ILE A 93 8.87 -0.40 -2.56
N LEU A 94 9.41 -1.29 -3.40
CA LEU A 94 9.01 -1.41 -4.81
C LEU A 94 7.52 -1.71 -4.96
N LEU A 95 6.98 -2.61 -4.14
CA LEU A 95 5.57 -2.95 -4.12
C LEU A 95 4.71 -1.72 -3.76
N SER A 96 5.08 -0.98 -2.72
CA SER A 96 4.36 0.22 -2.29
C SER A 96 4.48 1.37 -3.31
N GLU A 97 5.65 1.58 -3.92
CA GLU A 97 5.83 2.52 -5.02
C GLU A 97 4.96 2.15 -6.23
N GLY A 98 4.86 0.86 -6.55
CA GLY A 98 3.96 0.34 -7.58
C GLY A 98 2.50 0.67 -7.31
N ILE A 99 2.03 0.50 -6.06
CA ILE A 99 0.68 0.87 -5.65
C ILE A 99 0.44 2.38 -5.82
N LEU A 100 1.40 3.22 -5.43
CA LEU A 100 1.32 4.68 -5.58
C LEU A 100 1.32 5.11 -7.06
N MET A 101 2.11 4.46 -7.91
CA MET A 101 2.11 4.70 -9.35
C MET A 101 0.79 4.29 -10.00
N LEU A 102 0.27 3.10 -9.68
CA LEU A 102 -1.03 2.63 -10.16
C LEU A 102 -2.17 3.58 -9.76
N ARG A 103 -2.14 4.06 -8.52
CA ARG A 103 -3.09 5.07 -8.04
C ARG A 103 -2.99 6.36 -8.85
N THR A 104 -1.78 6.86 -9.06
CA THR A 104 -1.54 8.10 -9.83
C THR A 104 -2.03 7.94 -11.26
N TYR A 105 -1.78 6.79 -11.89
CA TYR A 105 -2.28 6.47 -13.21
C TYR A 105 -3.83 6.46 -13.28
N ALA A 106 -4.49 5.90 -12.25
CA ALA A 106 -5.94 5.90 -12.16
C ALA A 106 -6.53 7.31 -11.98
N ILE A 107 -5.89 8.16 -11.16
CA ILE A 107 -6.28 9.56 -10.94
C ILE A 107 -6.15 10.37 -12.24
N TRP A 108 -5.18 10.03 -13.08
CA TRP A 108 -4.99 10.64 -14.40
C TRP A 108 -5.86 10.01 -15.50
N GLU A 109 -6.97 9.37 -15.13
CA GLU A 109 -7.96 8.79 -16.06
C GLU A 109 -7.31 7.84 -17.08
N ARG A 110 -6.26 7.11 -16.66
CA ARG A 110 -5.55 6.13 -17.49
C ARG A 110 -4.88 6.69 -18.75
N LYS A 111 -4.51 7.97 -18.77
CA LYS A 111 -3.79 8.59 -19.90
C LYS A 111 -2.43 7.91 -20.19
N ARG A 112 -2.23 7.47 -21.44
CA ARG A 112 -1.02 6.74 -21.86
C ARG A 112 0.28 7.50 -21.64
N SER A 113 0.29 8.82 -21.80
CA SER A 113 1.48 9.65 -21.55
C SER A 113 1.95 9.57 -20.10
N VAL A 114 1.01 9.52 -19.14
CA VAL A 114 1.33 9.37 -17.72
C VAL A 114 1.83 7.97 -17.42
N LEU A 115 1.26 6.94 -18.07
CA LEU A 115 1.77 5.57 -17.95
C LEU A 115 3.22 5.47 -18.42
N LEU A 116 3.54 6.01 -19.59
CA LEU A 116 4.90 5.99 -20.14
C LEU A 116 5.89 6.70 -19.21
N PHE A 117 5.50 7.84 -18.64
CA PHE A 117 6.30 8.55 -17.63
C PHE A 117 6.50 7.73 -16.35
N LEU A 118 5.44 7.09 -15.83
CA LEU A 118 5.55 6.27 -14.62
C LEU A 118 6.39 5.01 -14.85
N CYS A 119 6.26 4.38 -16.02
CA CYS A 119 7.09 3.24 -16.42
C CYS A 119 8.57 3.63 -16.58
N SER A 120 8.86 4.80 -17.17
CA SER A 120 10.24 5.27 -17.29
C SER A 120 10.82 5.64 -15.92
N LEU A 121 10.04 6.27 -15.05
CA LEU A 121 10.41 6.56 -13.67
C LEU A 121 10.68 5.27 -12.87
N ALA A 122 9.83 4.25 -13.04
CA ALA A 122 10.06 2.94 -12.44
C ALA A 122 11.36 2.32 -12.96
N LEU A 123 11.58 2.28 -14.28
CA LEU A 123 12.81 1.70 -14.84
C LEU A 123 14.08 2.38 -14.30
N VAL A 124 14.08 3.72 -14.27
CA VAL A 124 15.22 4.52 -13.81
C VAL A 124 15.46 4.37 -12.30
N SER A 125 14.39 4.23 -11.51
CA SER A 125 14.53 4.14 -10.05
C SER A 125 14.77 2.70 -9.56
N VAL A 126 14.17 1.69 -10.19
CA VAL A 126 14.21 0.29 -9.74
C VAL A 126 15.53 -0.40 -10.09
N THR A 127 16.08 -0.14 -11.28
CA THR A 127 17.31 -0.80 -11.75
C THR A 127 18.50 -0.49 -10.82
N PRO A 128 18.80 0.78 -10.48
CA PRO A 128 19.95 1.09 -9.63
C PRO A 128 19.73 0.67 -8.17
N LYS A 129 18.48 0.73 -7.65
CA LYS A 129 18.15 0.25 -6.29
C LYS A 129 18.51 -1.24 -6.14
N ASN A 130 18.07 -2.08 -7.09
CA ASN A 130 18.34 -3.51 -7.06
C ASN A 130 19.82 -3.83 -7.29
N SER A 131 20.46 -3.20 -8.30
CA SER A 131 21.89 -3.41 -8.56
C SER A 131 22.76 -3.02 -7.38
N SER A 132 22.44 -1.90 -6.72
CA SER A 132 23.13 -1.46 -5.51
C SER A 132 22.91 -2.44 -4.36
N CYS A 133 21.69 -2.95 -4.16
CA CYS A 133 21.41 -3.96 -3.13
C CYS A 133 22.18 -5.26 -3.39
N THR A 134 22.11 -5.81 -4.61
CA THR A 134 22.85 -7.02 -5.01
C THR A 134 24.35 -6.85 -4.75
N TYR A 135 24.92 -5.76 -5.26
CA TYR A 135 26.34 -5.47 -5.10
C TYR A 135 26.77 -5.45 -3.63
N GLN A 136 25.96 -4.82 -2.78
CA GLN A 136 26.21 -4.75 -1.35
C GLN A 136 26.14 -6.13 -0.66
N THR A 137 25.19 -6.97 -1.07
CA THR A 137 25.02 -8.30 -0.47
C THR A 137 26.08 -9.32 -0.91
N THR A 138 26.62 -9.19 -2.12
CA THR A 138 27.59 -10.15 -2.69
C THR A 138 29.03 -9.80 -2.34
N ALA A 139 29.40 -8.52 -2.31
CA ALA A 139 30.79 -8.12 -2.18
C ALA A 139 31.37 -8.17 -0.74
N GLY A 140 30.61 -8.64 0.25
CA GLY A 140 31.09 -9.03 1.59
C GLY A 140 31.64 -7.91 2.51
N HIS A 141 32.07 -6.77 1.99
CA HIS A 141 32.83 -5.75 2.73
C HIS A 141 32.05 -4.46 3.04
N PHE A 142 30.79 -4.35 2.60
CA PHE A 142 30.03 -3.10 2.71
C PHE A 142 29.27 -2.94 4.03
N TYR A 143 29.09 -4.03 4.77
CA TYR A 143 28.43 -4.05 6.06
C TYR A 143 29.23 -4.85 7.06
N THR A 144 29.62 -4.21 8.17
CA THR A 144 30.19 -4.93 9.31
C THR A 144 29.20 -4.89 10.46
N TYR A 145 28.68 -6.07 10.82
CA TYR A 145 27.85 -6.27 11.99
C TYR A 145 28.68 -6.83 13.12
N GLY A 146 28.35 -6.45 14.34
CA GLY A 146 28.94 -7.01 15.55
C GLY A 146 27.93 -7.07 16.67
N TYR A 147 28.37 -7.56 17.82
CA TYR A 147 27.56 -7.59 19.02
C TYR A 147 27.17 -6.18 19.45
N GLY A 148 25.89 -6.01 19.80
CA GLY A 148 25.33 -4.76 20.30
C GLY A 148 25.69 -4.50 21.76
N ARG A 149 26.04 -5.56 22.50
CA ARG A 149 26.46 -5.51 23.91
C ARG A 149 27.58 -6.52 24.19
N PRO A 150 28.37 -6.33 25.27
CA PRO A 150 29.47 -7.22 25.63
C PRO A 150 29.04 -8.67 25.96
N ASP A 151 27.80 -8.87 26.37
CA ASP A 151 27.18 -10.16 26.67
C ASP A 151 26.78 -10.96 25.41
N GLY A 152 27.08 -10.43 24.21
CA GLY A 152 26.68 -11.02 22.93
C GLY A 152 25.22 -10.74 22.55
N LEU A 153 24.49 -9.97 23.36
CA LEU A 153 23.09 -9.68 23.10
C LEU A 153 22.92 -8.60 22.03
N GLY A 154 22.09 -8.92 21.03
CA GLY A 154 21.69 -7.99 19.99
C GLY A 154 22.75 -7.75 18.94
N CYS A 155 22.29 -7.29 17.78
CA CYS A 155 23.16 -7.00 16.65
C CYS A 155 23.21 -5.51 16.31
N MET A 156 24.42 -4.95 16.17
CA MET A 156 24.66 -3.56 15.81
C MET A 156 25.43 -3.44 14.49
N LEU A 157 25.08 -2.40 13.73
CA LEU A 157 25.77 -2.00 12.50
C LEU A 157 26.95 -1.07 12.87
N TYR A 158 28.17 -1.49 12.57
CA TYR A 158 29.38 -0.70 12.83
C TYR A 158 29.79 0.17 11.65
N ASN A 159 29.81 -0.42 10.45
CA ASN A 159 30.10 0.30 9.22
C ASN A 159 29.06 -0.03 8.16
N ALA A 160 28.61 1.02 7.50
CA ALA A 160 27.78 0.98 6.30
C ALA A 160 28.49 1.77 5.20
N SER A 161 28.34 1.30 3.97
CA SER A 161 28.82 1.98 2.78
C SER A 161 27.94 3.20 2.45
N SER A 162 28.58 4.27 1.96
CA SER A 162 27.90 5.47 1.48
C SER A 162 26.97 5.21 0.28
N ILE A 163 27.08 4.04 -0.36
CA ILE A 163 26.23 3.65 -1.49
C ILE A 163 24.73 3.62 -1.13
N LEU A 164 24.40 3.43 0.15
CA LEU A 164 23.03 3.46 0.66
C LEU A 164 22.29 4.77 0.36
N ILE A 165 23.01 5.89 0.38
CA ILE A 165 22.45 7.22 0.16
C ILE A 165 21.82 7.31 -1.24
N TYR A 166 22.42 6.66 -2.24
CA TYR A 166 21.88 6.64 -3.59
C TYR A 166 20.52 5.93 -3.65
N GLY A 167 20.34 4.85 -2.89
CA GLY A 167 19.06 4.16 -2.78
C GLY A 167 17.97 5.07 -2.23
N TYR A 168 18.23 5.73 -1.11
CA TYR A 168 17.28 6.67 -0.50
C TYR A 168 17.01 7.90 -1.37
N LEU A 169 18.04 8.42 -2.06
CA LEU A 169 17.88 9.52 -3.01
C LEU A 169 16.94 9.14 -4.15
N LEU A 170 17.10 7.96 -4.74
CA LEU A 170 16.23 7.49 -5.81
C LEU A 170 14.78 7.29 -5.35
N VAL A 171 14.57 6.78 -4.13
CA VAL A 171 13.23 6.66 -3.54
C VAL A 171 12.62 8.04 -3.30
N MET A 172 13.37 8.98 -2.74
CA MET A 172 12.89 10.35 -2.52
C MET A 172 12.50 11.03 -3.84
N LEU A 173 13.30 10.86 -4.90
CA LEU A 173 13.02 11.41 -6.22
C LEU A 173 11.75 10.80 -6.86
N SER A 174 11.59 9.47 -6.80
CA SER A 174 10.38 8.82 -7.33
C SER A 174 9.13 9.24 -6.57
N GLU A 175 9.17 9.27 -5.24
CA GLU A 175 8.06 9.73 -4.42
C GLU A 175 7.70 11.19 -4.68
N THR A 176 8.70 12.06 -4.79
CA THR A 176 8.50 13.48 -5.10
C THR A 176 7.83 13.64 -6.46
N ALA A 177 8.27 12.91 -7.49
CA ALA A 177 7.66 12.96 -8.81
C ALA A 177 6.19 12.50 -8.78
N ILE A 178 5.89 11.41 -8.08
CA ILE A 178 4.53 10.89 -7.92
C ILE A 178 3.65 11.88 -7.15
N ALA A 179 4.18 12.46 -6.07
CA ALA A 179 3.49 13.45 -5.25
C ALA A 179 3.17 14.72 -6.06
N ILE A 180 4.12 15.23 -6.85
CA ILE A 180 3.92 16.39 -7.74
C ILE A 180 2.84 16.09 -8.78
N LEU A 181 2.90 14.94 -9.46
CA LEU A 181 1.87 14.56 -10.44
C LEU A 181 0.47 14.47 -9.82
N THR A 182 0.39 13.94 -8.61
CA THR A 182 -0.88 13.84 -7.87
C THR A 182 -1.38 15.23 -7.46
N ALA A 183 -0.50 16.09 -6.95
CA ALA A 183 -0.82 17.46 -6.55
C ALA A 183 -1.27 18.33 -7.73
N VAL A 184 -0.60 18.23 -8.87
CA VAL A 184 -0.97 18.98 -10.09
C VAL A 184 -2.38 18.60 -10.56
N LYS A 185 -2.71 17.30 -10.58
CA LYS A 185 -4.05 16.84 -10.95
C LYS A 185 -5.09 17.25 -9.91
N ALA A 186 -4.78 17.14 -8.62
CA ALA A 186 -5.62 17.64 -7.52
C ALA A 186 -5.96 19.12 -7.68
N TYR A 187 -4.95 19.95 -7.94
CA TYR A 187 -5.12 21.38 -8.13
C TYR A 187 -5.96 21.70 -9.37
N ARG A 188 -5.72 21.01 -10.49
CA ARG A 188 -6.49 21.19 -11.73
C ARG A 188 -7.97 20.84 -11.54
N ASP A 189 -8.26 19.72 -10.88
CA ASP A 189 -9.62 19.25 -10.68
C ASP A 189 -10.37 20.15 -9.68
N LEU A 190 -9.71 20.57 -8.59
CA LEU A 190 -10.31 21.50 -7.62
C LEU A 190 -10.57 22.89 -8.22
N ARG A 191 -9.74 23.34 -9.16
CA ARG A 191 -9.96 24.60 -9.89
C ARG A 191 -11.15 24.52 -10.84
N ARG A 192 -11.41 23.35 -11.42
CA ARG A 192 -12.51 23.14 -12.39
C ARG A 192 -13.85 22.80 -11.72
N SER A 193 -13.82 22.11 -10.58
CA SER A 193 -15.04 21.63 -9.91
C SER A 193 -14.86 21.69 -8.39
N ARG A 194 -15.68 22.52 -7.71
CA ARG A 194 -15.65 22.69 -6.25
C ARG A 194 -16.51 21.68 -5.53
N VAL A 195 -16.35 20.40 -5.85
CA VAL A 195 -17.19 19.38 -5.25
C VAL A 195 -16.63 18.93 -3.89
N PRO A 196 -17.38 19.03 -2.77
CA PRO A 196 -16.84 18.80 -1.42
C PRO A 196 -16.20 17.43 -1.22
N TRP A 197 -16.69 16.38 -1.91
CA TRP A 197 -16.14 15.03 -1.80
C TRP A 197 -14.76 14.89 -2.47
N ILE A 198 -14.50 15.65 -3.54
CA ILE A 198 -13.21 15.68 -4.24
C ILE A 198 -12.17 16.33 -3.33
N LEU A 199 -12.54 17.44 -2.68
CA LEU A 199 -11.68 18.13 -1.73
C LEU A 199 -11.28 17.22 -0.56
N LYS A 200 -12.25 16.50 0.04
CA LYS A 200 -11.96 15.59 1.15
C LYS A 200 -11.08 14.40 0.74
N LEU A 201 -11.32 13.84 -0.45
CA LEU A 201 -10.49 12.77 -1.01
C LEU A 201 -9.03 13.21 -1.23
N TYR A 202 -8.83 14.44 -1.70
CA TYR A 202 -7.49 14.99 -1.88
C TYR A 202 -6.84 15.44 -0.58
N GLN A 203 -7.57 15.99 0.39
CA GLN A 203 -7.03 16.36 1.70
C GLN A 203 -6.50 15.13 2.44
N ASP A 204 -7.33 14.08 2.55
CA ASP A 204 -6.91 12.84 3.20
C ASP A 204 -5.79 12.18 2.37
N GLY A 205 -5.93 12.20 1.04
CA GLY A 205 -4.98 11.62 0.09
C GLY A 205 -3.59 12.24 0.06
N MET A 206 -3.49 13.57 0.16
CA MET A 206 -2.24 14.34 0.04
C MET A 206 -1.42 14.36 1.33
N LEU A 207 -2.07 14.29 2.49
CA LEU A 207 -1.37 14.13 3.78
C LEU A 207 -0.49 12.87 3.77
N PHE A 208 -0.95 11.79 3.13
CA PHE A 208 -0.15 10.57 2.97
C PHE A 208 1.16 10.82 2.21
N TYR A 209 1.10 11.53 1.09
CA TYR A 209 2.29 11.87 0.31
C TYR A 209 3.24 12.78 1.08
N ALA A 210 2.71 13.71 1.89
CA ALA A 210 3.53 14.56 2.75
C ALA A 210 4.29 13.77 3.82
N TYR A 211 3.63 12.81 4.49
CA TYR A 211 4.30 11.96 5.48
C TYR A 211 5.38 11.07 4.85
N LEU A 212 5.09 10.45 3.70
CA LEU A 212 6.07 9.63 2.97
C LEU A 212 7.27 10.46 2.51
N LEU A 213 7.02 11.63 1.92
CA LEU A 213 8.09 12.51 1.49
C LEU A 213 8.96 12.97 2.67
N THR A 214 8.35 13.28 3.82
CA THR A 214 9.08 13.71 5.02
C THR A 214 10.01 12.61 5.54
N ILE A 215 9.51 11.38 5.66
CA ILE A 215 10.35 10.25 6.12
C ILE A 215 11.43 9.89 5.09
N SER A 216 11.14 10.00 3.79
CA SER A 216 12.12 9.77 2.72
C SER A 216 13.24 10.81 2.70
N ILE A 217 12.90 12.09 2.89
CA ILE A 217 13.91 13.15 3.06
C ILE A 217 14.76 12.87 4.30
N ALA A 218 14.14 12.48 5.42
CA ALA A 218 14.86 12.13 6.64
C ALA A 218 15.81 10.93 6.41
N ASN A 219 15.42 9.92 5.63
CA ASN A 219 16.28 8.79 5.26
C ASN A 219 17.49 9.19 4.40
N VAL A 220 17.44 10.30 3.66
CA VAL A 220 18.61 10.88 2.97
C VAL A 220 19.47 11.70 3.92
N LEU A 221 18.86 12.49 4.81
CA LEU A 221 19.57 13.40 5.72
C LEU A 221 20.30 12.67 6.85
N VAL A 222 19.71 11.61 7.42
CA VAL A 222 20.31 10.88 8.55
C VAL A 222 21.69 10.33 8.21
N PRO A 223 21.92 9.62 7.09
CA PRO A 223 23.26 9.16 6.72
C PRO A 223 24.28 10.29 6.43
N LEU A 224 23.82 11.50 6.09
CA LEU A 224 24.68 12.66 5.81
C LEU A 224 25.13 13.39 7.08
N ILE A 225 24.26 13.43 8.10
CA ILE A 225 24.45 14.25 9.30
C ILE A 225 24.85 13.38 10.51
N ALA A 226 24.24 12.20 10.64
CA ALA A 226 24.40 11.34 11.79
C ALA A 226 25.56 10.33 11.62
N PRO A 227 26.09 9.77 12.73
CA PRO A 227 27.07 8.69 12.66
C PRO A 227 26.57 7.50 11.83
N ARG A 228 27.50 6.80 11.16
CA ARG A 228 27.21 5.67 10.24
C ARG A 228 26.34 4.56 10.83
N MET A 229 26.32 4.42 12.15
CA MET A 229 25.48 3.46 12.86
C MET A 229 23.96 3.73 12.74
N PHE A 230 23.57 4.97 12.40
CA PHE A 230 22.18 5.35 12.16
C PHE A 230 21.77 5.31 10.68
N ALA A 231 22.66 4.88 9.77
CA ALA A 231 22.42 4.96 8.33
C ALA A 231 21.14 4.21 7.85
N ASN A 232 20.71 3.18 8.58
CA ASN A 232 19.49 2.41 8.30
C ASN A 232 18.39 2.58 9.35
N TRP A 233 18.51 3.57 10.24
CA TRP A 233 17.58 3.71 11.37
C TRP A 233 16.15 4.00 10.90
N LEU A 234 15.97 4.89 9.93
CA LEU A 234 14.65 5.29 9.42
C LEU A 234 14.12 4.41 8.29
N ALA A 235 14.85 3.36 7.89
CA ALA A 235 14.45 2.45 6.82
C ALA A 235 13.18 1.65 7.19
N THR A 236 13.16 1.02 8.38
CA THR A 236 12.00 0.28 8.86
C THR A 236 10.79 1.18 9.11
N PRO A 237 10.92 2.35 9.78
CA PRO A 237 9.83 3.32 9.87
C PRO A 237 9.25 3.72 8.51
N GLN A 238 10.09 4.05 7.53
CA GLN A 238 9.62 4.35 6.17
C GLN A 238 8.87 3.17 5.58
N ARG A 239 9.42 1.96 5.67
CA ARG A 239 8.79 0.72 5.17
C ARG A 239 7.41 0.47 5.78
N VAL A 240 7.27 0.63 7.09
CA VAL A 240 6.00 0.45 7.82
C VAL A 240 4.99 1.52 7.41
N LEU A 241 5.42 2.79 7.33
CA LEU A 241 4.54 3.87 6.89
C LEU A 241 4.06 3.66 5.45
N HIS A 242 4.93 3.24 4.52
CA HIS A 242 4.51 2.87 3.17
C HIS A 242 3.41 1.82 3.16
N SER A 243 3.58 0.76 3.94
CA SER A 243 2.60 -0.31 4.00
C SER A 243 1.26 0.18 4.56
N VAL A 244 1.27 0.76 5.76
CA VAL A 244 0.08 1.24 6.45
C VAL A 244 -0.70 2.22 5.59
N LEU A 245 -0.01 3.22 5.03
CA LEU A 245 -0.64 4.24 4.20
C LEU A 245 -1.21 3.66 2.90
N CYS A 246 -0.47 2.77 2.22
CA CYS A 246 -0.98 2.10 1.02
C CYS A 246 -2.19 1.22 1.34
N THR A 247 -2.17 0.47 2.45
CA THR A 247 -3.28 -0.38 2.89
C THR A 247 -4.54 0.43 3.19
N ARG A 248 -4.43 1.54 3.93
CA ARG A 248 -5.55 2.44 4.23
C ARG A 248 -6.20 2.96 2.94
N VAL A 249 -5.38 3.38 1.98
CA VAL A 249 -5.87 3.86 0.67
C VAL A 249 -6.55 2.75 -0.12
N LEU A 250 -5.97 1.54 -0.17
CA LEU A 250 -6.59 0.40 -0.84
C LEU A 250 -7.95 0.07 -0.23
N LEU A 251 -8.06 -0.01 1.10
CA LEU A 251 -9.33 -0.26 1.78
C LEU A 251 -10.37 0.82 1.49
N LEU A 252 -9.98 2.11 1.47
CA LEU A 252 -10.87 3.21 1.09
C LEU A 252 -11.42 3.03 -0.33
N ILE A 253 -10.58 2.66 -1.29
CA ILE A 253 -10.99 2.41 -2.69
C ILE A 253 -11.95 1.22 -2.75
N LEU A 254 -11.63 0.12 -2.07
CA LEU A 254 -12.44 -1.10 -2.07
C LEU A 254 -13.82 -0.88 -1.43
N ARG A 255 -13.87 -0.09 -0.34
CA ARG A 255 -15.11 0.34 0.31
C ARG A 255 -15.98 1.15 -0.64
N ARG A 256 -15.40 2.17 -1.30
CA ARG A 256 -16.12 3.03 -2.25
C ARG A 256 -16.70 2.23 -3.41
N ARG A 257 -15.96 1.26 -3.95
CA ARG A 257 -16.45 0.38 -5.00
C ARG A 257 -17.65 -0.45 -4.57
N ARG A 258 -17.62 -1.02 -3.36
CA ARG A 258 -18.75 -1.81 -2.85
C ARG A 258 -20.03 -0.97 -2.73
N VAL A 259 -19.91 0.27 -2.25
CA VAL A 259 -21.05 1.21 -2.18
C VAL A 259 -21.57 1.50 -3.59
N ALA A 260 -20.70 1.84 -4.53
CA ALA A 260 -21.09 2.11 -5.92
C ALA A 260 -21.77 0.90 -6.59
N THR A 261 -21.32 -0.32 -6.34
CA THR A 261 -21.99 -1.53 -6.85
C THR A 261 -23.35 -1.79 -6.19
N SER A 262 -23.54 -1.35 -4.93
CA SER A 262 -24.80 -1.54 -4.19
C SER A 262 -25.87 -0.49 -4.54
N GLU A 263 -25.45 0.71 -4.97
CA GLU A 263 -26.34 1.82 -5.35
C GLU A 263 -26.83 1.75 -6.81
N VAL A 264 -26.27 0.88 -7.66
CA VAL A 264 -26.88 0.57 -8.95
C VAL A 264 -28.19 -0.17 -8.66
N PRO A 265 -29.37 0.41 -8.93
CA PRO A 265 -30.62 -0.30 -8.74
C PRO A 265 -30.54 -1.55 -9.62
N ARG A 266 -30.75 -2.72 -9.03
CA ARG A 266 -31.28 -3.83 -9.80
C ARG A 266 -32.63 -3.34 -10.32
N THR A 267 -32.64 -2.79 -11.53
CA THR A 267 -33.87 -2.69 -12.29
C THR A 267 -34.34 -4.12 -12.41
N THR A 268 -35.28 -4.48 -11.56
CA THR A 268 -36.19 -5.59 -11.78
C THR A 268 -36.76 -5.38 -13.17
N THR A 269 -36.28 -6.16 -14.13
CA THR A 269 -37.04 -6.45 -15.33
C THR A 269 -38.28 -7.20 -14.86
N SER A 270 -39.29 -6.45 -14.44
CA SER A 270 -40.67 -6.90 -14.49
C SER A 270 -41.01 -7.10 -15.96
N GLU A 271 -41.63 -8.24 -16.23
CA GLU A 271 -42.03 -8.74 -17.53
C GLU A 271 -42.73 -7.68 -18.39
N SER A 272 -42.27 -7.56 -19.63
CA SER A 272 -43.13 -7.30 -20.78
C SER A 272 -42.68 -8.26 -21.86
N GLU A 273 -43.55 -9.20 -22.19
CA GLU A 273 -43.47 -10.04 -23.38
C GLU A 273 -43.20 -9.18 -24.62
N GLY A 274 -42.28 -9.62 -25.48
CA GLY A 274 -41.93 -8.88 -26.69
C GLY A 274 -40.64 -9.37 -27.35
N SER A 275 -40.75 -10.49 -28.06
CA SER A 275 -39.91 -10.96 -29.18
C SER A 275 -38.62 -10.18 -29.51
N GLY A 276 -37.47 -10.83 -29.33
CA GLY A 276 -36.17 -10.26 -29.73
C GLY A 276 -34.99 -11.20 -29.51
N MET A 277 -34.88 -12.22 -30.37
CA MET A 277 -33.77 -13.17 -30.47
C MET A 277 -32.47 -12.47 -30.89
N VAL A 278 -31.41 -12.44 -30.05
CA VAL A 278 -30.00 -12.42 -30.51
C VAL A 278 -29.05 -13.09 -29.50
N PHE A 279 -28.55 -14.25 -29.93
CA PHE A 279 -27.25 -14.89 -29.67
C PHE A 279 -26.36 -14.45 -28.48
N SER A 280 -26.11 -15.40 -27.58
CA SER A 280 -24.75 -15.66 -27.10
C SER A 280 -24.55 -17.17 -26.94
N SER A 281 -23.64 -17.70 -27.74
CA SER A 281 -23.28 -19.10 -27.86
C SER A 281 -22.36 -19.57 -26.74
N VAL A 282 -22.76 -20.65 -26.07
CA VAL A 282 -22.02 -21.91 -25.84
C VAL A 282 -20.59 -21.80 -25.27
N ILE A 283 -20.41 -22.29 -24.03
CA ILE A 283 -19.68 -23.56 -23.75
C ILE A 283 -20.38 -24.28 -22.57
N GLU A 284 -21.03 -25.40 -22.89
CA GLU A 284 -21.41 -26.52 -22.01
C GLU A 284 -20.15 -27.23 -21.47
N ALA A 285 -20.04 -27.47 -20.16
CA ALA A 285 -20.53 -28.63 -19.39
C ALA A 285 -19.55 -29.81 -19.32
N SER A 286 -19.27 -30.27 -18.10
CA SER A 286 -19.31 -31.71 -17.81
C SER A 286 -19.78 -31.99 -16.37
N SER A 287 -20.91 -32.69 -16.28
CA SER A 287 -21.32 -33.71 -15.29
C SER A 287 -21.07 -33.43 -13.80
N GLY A 288 -22.04 -33.36 -12.90
CA GLY A 288 -23.32 -34.08 -12.84
C GLY A 288 -23.27 -35.06 -11.66
N ILE A 289 -24.15 -34.89 -10.68
CA ILE A 289 -24.86 -35.92 -9.87
C ILE A 289 -25.87 -35.16 -9.00
N ASP A 290 -27.14 -35.47 -9.24
CA ASP A 290 -28.29 -35.06 -8.45
C ASP A 290 -28.29 -35.70 -7.06
N SER A 291 -28.82 -34.98 -6.08
CA SER A 291 -29.76 -35.56 -5.11
C SER A 291 -30.56 -34.47 -4.42
N ASP A 292 -31.88 -34.60 -4.55
CA ASP A 292 -32.93 -33.95 -3.79
C ASP A 292 -32.63 -33.85 -2.28
N PHE A 293 -32.92 -32.68 -1.71
CA PHE A 293 -33.64 -32.63 -0.43
C PHE A 293 -34.30 -31.25 -0.24
N GLY A 294 -35.63 -31.21 -0.31
CA GLY A 294 -36.41 -30.08 0.15
C GLY A 294 -36.54 -30.08 1.68
N LEU A 295 -36.61 -28.90 2.31
CA LEU A 295 -37.48 -28.65 3.45
C LEU A 295 -37.62 -27.13 3.71
N THR A 296 -38.83 -26.64 3.44
CA THR A 296 -39.66 -25.73 4.27
C THR A 296 -39.03 -24.53 5.00
N THR A 297 -39.47 -23.35 4.57
CA THR A 297 -40.13 -22.29 5.35
C THR A 297 -39.63 -21.97 6.77
N PHE A 298 -39.15 -20.73 6.97
CA PHE A 298 -39.50 -19.98 8.17
C PHE A 298 -39.71 -18.50 7.86
N ASP A 299 -40.84 -18.02 8.36
CA ASP A 299 -41.48 -16.76 8.07
C ASP A 299 -40.83 -15.53 8.72
N SER A 300 -41.09 -14.40 8.05
CA SER A 300 -41.20 -13.02 8.51
C SER A 300 -40.83 -12.65 9.96
N LEU A 301 -40.02 -11.61 10.10
CA LEU A 301 -40.29 -10.52 11.05
C LEU A 301 -39.85 -9.18 10.45
N SER A 302 -40.85 -8.34 10.18
CA SER A 302 -40.73 -6.98 9.67
C SER A 302 -40.08 -6.04 10.69
N SER A 303 -39.22 -5.14 10.22
CA SER A 303 -39.14 -3.81 10.82
C SER A 303 -39.06 -2.77 9.71
N ARG A 304 -40.14 -1.99 9.60
CA ARG A 304 -40.31 -0.82 8.75
C ARG A 304 -39.09 0.10 8.83
N ARG A 305 -38.62 0.58 7.67
CA ARG A 305 -37.85 1.83 7.58
C ARG A 305 -38.70 2.79 6.76
N GLU A 306 -39.17 3.84 7.40
CA GLU A 306 -39.95 4.91 6.77
C GLU A 306 -39.12 5.57 5.65
N VAL A 307 -39.72 5.67 4.46
CA VAL A 307 -39.14 6.36 3.31
C VAL A 307 -39.72 7.77 3.30
N TYR A 308 -38.89 8.78 3.55
CA TYR A 308 -39.25 10.17 3.29
C TYR A 308 -39.22 10.42 1.77
N THR A 309 -40.40 10.53 1.16
CA THR A 309 -40.57 11.00 -0.22
C THR A 309 -40.57 12.53 -0.25
N TYR A 310 -39.62 13.14 -0.95
CA TYR A 310 -39.71 14.53 -1.36
C TYR A 310 -40.39 14.64 -2.73
N PRO A 311 -41.23 15.65 -2.98
CA PRO A 311 -41.94 15.80 -4.25
C PRO A 311 -41.00 16.28 -5.36
N VAL A 312 -41.10 15.63 -6.52
CA VAL A 312 -40.46 16.04 -7.78
C VAL A 312 -41.37 17.04 -8.49
N SER A 313 -40.81 18.18 -8.91
CA SER A 313 -41.45 19.12 -9.83
C SER A 313 -40.79 19.00 -11.21
N PRO A 314 -41.54 19.11 -12.34
CA PRO A 314 -41.04 18.72 -13.66
C PRO A 314 -40.40 19.87 -14.44
N GLY A 315 -39.38 19.53 -15.25
CA GLY A 315 -39.03 20.20 -16.51
C GLY A 315 -37.82 21.14 -16.50
N ALA A 316 -36.76 20.74 -17.22
CA ALA A 316 -36.02 21.55 -18.20
C ALA A 316 -34.74 20.79 -18.65
N ASP A 317 -34.84 20.25 -19.86
CA ASP A 317 -33.88 20.04 -20.95
C ASP A 317 -32.35 20.16 -20.73
N ASP A 318 -31.67 19.19 -21.36
CA ASP A 318 -30.34 19.25 -21.97
C ASP A 318 -29.15 19.78 -21.15
N GLU A 319 -28.36 18.87 -20.57
CA GLU A 319 -26.92 19.07 -20.44
C GLU A 319 -26.16 17.72 -20.37
N GLU A 320 -25.17 17.62 -21.25
CA GLU A 320 -24.19 16.54 -21.50
C GLU A 320 -23.89 15.60 -20.32
N GLU A 321 -24.07 14.29 -20.52
CA GLU A 321 -23.51 13.23 -19.66
C GLU A 321 -21.97 13.34 -19.63
N PRO A 322 -21.33 13.60 -18.46
CA PRO A 322 -19.90 13.37 -18.34
C PRO A 322 -19.66 11.89 -18.08
N GLY A 323 -18.94 11.27 -19.02
CA GLY A 323 -18.44 9.90 -19.04
C GLY A 323 -18.41 9.14 -17.71
N ARG A 324 -19.29 8.15 -17.63
CA ARG A 324 -19.35 7.11 -16.59
C ARG A 324 -18.02 6.34 -16.52
N LEU A 325 -17.15 6.72 -15.59
CA LEU A 325 -15.86 6.06 -15.32
C LEU A 325 -16.08 4.62 -14.81
N ARG A 326 -16.06 3.64 -15.72
CA ARG A 326 -16.00 2.21 -15.37
C ARG A 326 -14.60 1.85 -14.87
N PHE A 327 -14.44 1.81 -13.55
CA PHE A 327 -13.25 1.32 -12.87
C PHE A 327 -13.16 -0.22 -12.90
N ASN A 328 -12.99 -0.82 -14.08
CA ASN A 328 -12.99 -2.29 -14.23
C ASN A 328 -11.69 -3.00 -13.85
N TRP A 329 -10.71 -2.33 -13.23
CA TRP A 329 -9.52 -3.01 -12.68
C TRP A 329 -9.06 -2.29 -11.42
N LEU A 330 -9.37 -2.92 -10.27
CA LEU A 330 -8.66 -3.09 -8.99
C LEU A 330 -9.52 -4.06 -8.15
#